data_AF-A0AAN9BYF2-F1
#
_entry.id   AF-A0AAN9BYF2-F1
#
_cell.length_a   1.000
_cell.length_b   1.000
_cell.length_c   1.000
_cell.angle_alpha   90.00
_cell.angle_beta   90.00
_cell.angle_gamma   90.00
#
_symmetry.space_group_name_H-M   'P 1'
#
loop_
_entity.id
_entity.type
_entity.pdbx_description
1 polymer ?
#
loop_
_entity_poly.entity_id
_entity_poly.type
_entity_poly.pdbx_seq_one_letter_code
_entity_poly.pdbx_strand_id
1 'polypeptide(L)'
;MSKDDLVHENDRLAAEVTRLTVGLEEVKEMFQNMEKTFVESKATFSLGRYGALKDMIKKVTSEEVLKKVHSLSENQATEKKGMSGLVHKAKQFSGEEGGAATAKGENPSGGKSKGKLSGFFKKIKDVTGFSDDAPDIRCLDKEDIRKDNDRKRREIQRMNTRGLRAYNKLEKLNKRYQASKAMPPPTRYQELKDMIKDNIGDDKI
;
A
#
# COMPACT_ATOMS: atom_id res chain seq x y z
N MET A 1 22.12 0.12 21.24
CA MET A 1 21.71 1.19 20.33
C MET A 1 21.65 2.49 21.12
N SER A 2 22.49 3.45 20.75
CA SER A 2 22.57 4.78 21.35
C SER A 2 21.31 5.60 21.01
N LYS A 3 21.14 6.78 21.64
CA LYS A 3 20.05 7.69 21.24
C LYS A 3 20.29 8.22 19.82
N ASP A 4 21.54 8.50 19.49
CA ASP A 4 21.93 9.03 18.19
C ASP A 4 21.71 7.98 17.08
N ASP A 5 22.00 6.71 17.36
CA ASP A 5 21.70 5.60 16.43
C ASP A 5 20.18 5.53 16.13
N LEU A 6 19.35 5.70 17.17
CA LEU A 6 17.89 5.68 17.04
C LEU A 6 17.37 6.86 16.22
N VAL A 7 17.94 8.04 16.39
CA VAL A 7 17.61 9.25 15.61
C VAL A 7 18.04 9.06 14.15
N HIS A 8 19.26 8.59 13.90
CA HIS A 8 19.73 8.32 12.53
C HIS A 8 18.87 7.27 11.82
N GLU A 9 18.47 6.21 12.52
CA GLU A 9 17.53 5.24 11.97
C GLU A 9 16.17 5.89 11.67
N ASN A 10 15.69 6.76 12.54
CA ASN A 10 14.45 7.47 12.35
C ASN A 10 14.47 8.33 11.08
N ASP A 11 15.54 9.12 10.91
CA ASP A 11 15.73 9.97 9.73
C ASP A 11 15.75 9.13 8.44
N ARG A 12 16.46 7.99 8.47
CA ARG A 12 16.47 7.03 7.36
C ARG A 12 15.08 6.49 7.04
N LEU A 13 14.33 6.07 8.06
CA LEU A 13 12.98 5.53 7.90
C LEU A 13 12.00 6.62 7.41
N ALA A 14 12.16 7.86 7.87
CA ALA A 14 11.34 8.99 7.43
C ALA A 14 11.57 9.29 5.95
N ALA A 15 12.82 9.32 5.50
CA ALA A 15 13.17 9.48 4.10
C ALA A 15 12.57 8.37 3.22
N GLU A 16 12.62 7.11 3.69
CA GLU A 16 12.04 5.98 2.96
C GLU A 16 10.51 6.04 2.89
N VAL A 17 9.82 6.43 3.98
CA VAL A 17 8.37 6.66 3.97
C VAL A 17 8.00 7.75 2.94
N THR A 18 8.73 8.86 2.90
CA THR A 18 8.50 9.93 1.92
C THR A 18 8.72 9.42 0.50
N ARG A 19 9.82 8.72 0.24
CA ARG A 19 10.13 8.15 -1.08
C ARG A 19 9.03 7.20 -1.56
N LEU A 20 8.56 6.30 -0.71
CA LEU A 20 7.50 5.36 -1.03
C LEU A 20 6.15 6.05 -1.22
N THR A 21 5.85 7.08 -0.42
CA THR A 21 4.61 7.86 -0.54
C THR A 21 4.55 8.55 -1.90
N VAL A 22 5.61 9.26 -2.28
CA VAL A 22 5.69 9.93 -3.59
C VAL A 22 5.58 8.90 -4.72
N GLY A 23 6.34 7.80 -4.65
CA GLY A 23 6.29 6.77 -5.69
C GLY A 23 4.93 6.10 -5.85
N LEU A 24 4.22 5.83 -4.75
CA LEU A 24 2.87 5.27 -4.81
C LEU A 24 1.83 6.27 -5.32
N GLU A 25 1.98 7.57 -5.02
CA GLU A 25 1.07 8.59 -5.55
C GLU A 25 1.26 8.76 -7.07
N GLU A 26 2.49 8.73 -7.57
CA GLU A 26 2.75 8.72 -9.03
C GLU A 26 2.10 7.49 -9.71
N VAL A 27 2.16 6.32 -9.07
CA VAL A 27 1.49 5.11 -9.58
C VAL A 27 -0.01 5.30 -9.65
N LYS A 28 -0.61 5.82 -8.59
CA LYS A 28 -2.03 6.13 -8.54
C LYS A 28 -2.43 7.13 -9.62
N GLU A 29 -1.63 8.18 -9.82
CA GLU A 29 -1.84 9.17 -10.88
C GLU A 29 -1.81 8.53 -12.27
N MET A 30 -0.93 7.55 -12.52
CA MET A 30 -0.92 6.81 -13.79
C MET A 30 -2.24 6.06 -14.05
N PHE A 31 -2.81 5.40 -13.03
CA PHE A 31 -4.10 4.73 -13.18
C PHE A 31 -5.25 5.72 -13.37
N GLN A 32 -5.25 6.85 -12.66
CA GLN A 32 -6.24 7.91 -12.83
C GLN A 32 -6.17 8.55 -14.22
N ASN A 33 -4.96 8.79 -14.73
CA ASN A 33 -4.75 9.29 -16.08
C ASN A 33 -5.23 8.28 -17.13
N MET A 34 -5.00 6.98 -16.92
CA MET A 34 -5.53 5.91 -17.77
C MET A 34 -7.07 5.92 -17.77
N GLU A 35 -7.70 6.09 -16.60
CA GLU A 35 -9.16 6.21 -16.49
C GLU A 35 -9.71 7.42 -17.24
N LYS A 36 -9.13 8.59 -16.99
CA LYS A 36 -9.52 9.83 -17.65
C LYS A 36 -9.43 9.70 -19.17
N THR A 37 -8.29 9.26 -19.70
CA THR A 37 -8.10 9.07 -21.13
C THR A 37 -9.03 7.99 -21.69
N PHE A 38 -9.35 6.93 -20.92
CA PHE A 38 -10.31 5.92 -21.34
C PHE A 38 -11.73 6.49 -21.47
N VAL A 39 -12.15 7.33 -20.53
CA VAL A 39 -13.45 8.02 -20.58
C VAL A 39 -13.49 8.99 -21.76
N GLU A 40 -12.47 9.83 -21.94
CA GLU A 40 -12.36 10.79 -23.05
C GLU A 40 -12.35 10.08 -24.41
N SER A 41 -11.68 8.92 -24.51
CA SER A 41 -11.64 8.13 -25.74
C SER A 41 -13.01 7.63 -26.18
N LYS A 42 -14.04 7.64 -25.31
CA LYS A 42 -15.40 7.24 -25.70
C LYS A 42 -16.02 8.20 -26.71
N ALA A 43 -15.58 9.45 -26.75
CA ALA A 43 -16.07 10.47 -27.66
C ALA A 43 -15.39 10.44 -29.05
N THR A 44 -14.30 9.67 -29.22
CA THR A 44 -13.55 9.61 -30.49
C THR A 44 -14.03 8.47 -31.40
N PHE A 45 -13.99 8.71 -32.72
CA PHE A 45 -14.38 7.72 -33.74
C PHE A 45 -13.45 6.48 -33.71
N SER A 46 -13.97 5.33 -34.11
CA SER A 46 -13.46 3.98 -33.76
C SER A 46 -11.98 3.72 -34.03
N LEU A 47 -11.43 4.20 -35.15
CA LEU A 47 -10.02 4.00 -35.51
C LEU A 47 -9.06 4.78 -34.59
N GLY A 48 -9.38 6.03 -34.25
CA GLY A 48 -8.57 6.83 -33.32
C GLY A 48 -8.62 6.25 -31.89
N ARG A 49 -9.76 5.68 -31.52
CA ARG A 49 -9.94 5.05 -30.21
C ARG A 49 -9.05 3.83 -30.01
N TYR A 50 -8.91 2.95 -31.01
CA TYR A 50 -8.02 1.79 -30.89
C TYR A 50 -6.56 2.19 -30.63
N GLY A 51 -6.07 3.25 -31.29
CA GLY A 51 -4.75 3.83 -31.02
C GLY A 51 -4.62 4.28 -29.56
N ALA A 52 -5.58 5.08 -29.10
CA ALA A 52 -5.61 5.57 -27.72
C ALA A 52 -5.58 4.44 -26.68
N LEU A 53 -6.35 3.36 -26.88
CA LEU A 53 -6.34 2.20 -25.97
C LEU A 53 -4.96 1.55 -25.87
N LYS A 54 -4.28 1.36 -27.01
CA LYS A 54 -2.93 0.79 -27.02
C LYS A 54 -1.93 1.70 -26.31
N ASP A 55 -2.00 3.00 -26.58
CA ASP A 55 -1.03 3.96 -26.08
C ASP A 55 -1.17 4.16 -24.57
N MET A 56 -2.40 4.14 -24.05
CA MET A 56 -2.66 4.09 -22.60
C MET A 56 -1.94 2.91 -21.94
N ILE A 57 -2.17 1.69 -22.46
CA ILE A 57 -1.57 0.48 -21.89
C ILE A 57 -0.05 0.54 -21.98
N LYS A 58 0.52 0.85 -23.16
CA LYS A 58 1.97 0.95 -23.36
C LYS A 58 2.63 1.95 -22.42
N LYS A 59 2.01 3.11 -22.20
CA LYS A 59 2.55 4.17 -21.36
C LYS A 59 2.67 3.71 -19.91
N VAL A 60 1.65 3.04 -19.37
CA VAL A 60 1.67 2.57 -17.97
C VAL A 60 2.42 1.26 -17.79
N THR A 61 2.68 0.51 -18.87
CA THR A 61 3.45 -0.75 -18.84
C THR A 61 4.81 -0.63 -19.53
N SER A 62 5.37 0.57 -19.62
CA SER A 62 6.72 0.74 -20.16
C SER A 62 7.74 0.04 -19.24
N GLU A 63 8.90 -0.34 -19.78
CA GLU A 63 9.93 -0.99 -18.96
C GLU A 63 10.42 -0.08 -17.84
N GLU A 64 10.52 1.22 -18.11
CA GLU A 64 10.91 2.23 -17.13
C GLU A 64 9.90 2.29 -15.98
N VAL A 65 8.61 2.29 -16.30
CA VAL A 65 7.55 2.29 -15.29
C VAL A 65 7.59 1.00 -14.48
N LEU A 66 7.66 -0.17 -15.13
CA LEU A 66 7.71 -1.46 -14.43
C LEU A 66 8.93 -1.56 -13.50
N LYS A 67 10.12 -1.13 -13.95
CA LYS A 67 11.33 -1.07 -13.12
C LYS A 67 11.15 -0.12 -11.93
N LYS A 68 10.57 1.07 -12.16
CA LYS A 68 10.31 2.06 -11.11
C LYS A 68 9.38 1.49 -10.05
N VAL A 69 8.24 0.92 -10.44
CA VAL A 69 7.27 0.34 -9.48
C VAL A 69 7.84 -0.87 -8.75
N HIS A 70 8.64 -1.71 -9.43
CA HIS A 70 9.33 -2.83 -8.79
C HIS A 70 10.26 -2.37 -7.65
N SER A 71 11.03 -1.31 -7.88
CA SER A 71 11.97 -0.76 -6.89
C SER A 71 11.27 -0.15 -5.65
N LEU A 72 9.98 0.15 -5.71
CA LEU A 72 9.19 0.51 -4.54
C LEU A 72 8.94 -0.70 -3.60
N SER A 73 9.09 -1.93 -4.10
CA SER A 73 8.81 -3.15 -3.33
C SER A 73 10.06 -3.91 -2.86
N GLU A 74 11.18 -3.80 -3.59
CA GLU A 74 12.38 -4.64 -3.37
C GLU A 74 13.25 -4.28 -2.15
N ASN A 75 13.15 -3.08 -1.60
CA ASN A 75 14.04 -2.60 -0.52
C ASN A 75 13.94 -3.39 0.82
N GLN A 76 13.10 -4.43 0.92
CA GLN A 76 13.01 -5.29 2.10
C GLN A 76 13.74 -6.63 1.99
N ALA A 77 14.16 -7.06 0.81
CA ALA A 77 14.75 -8.40 0.66
C ALA A 77 16.14 -8.52 1.34
N THR A 78 16.83 -7.42 1.58
CA THR A 78 18.19 -7.41 2.14
C THR A 78 18.27 -7.27 3.66
N GLU A 79 17.23 -6.83 4.37
CA GLU A 79 17.28 -6.67 5.84
C GLU A 79 16.57 -7.78 6.63
N LYS A 80 15.73 -8.61 5.99
CA LYS A 80 14.86 -9.59 6.70
C LYS A 80 15.42 -11.00 6.89
N LYS A 81 16.70 -11.26 6.58
CA LYS A 81 17.32 -12.59 6.84
C LYS A 81 17.58 -12.89 8.32
N GLY A 82 17.35 -11.94 9.24
CA GLY A 82 17.68 -12.08 10.67
C GLY A 82 16.53 -12.29 11.67
N MET A 83 15.26 -12.03 11.33
CA MET A 83 14.19 -11.94 12.37
C MET A 83 12.89 -12.73 12.10
N SER A 84 12.77 -13.44 10.97
CA SER A 84 11.56 -14.23 10.69
C SER A 84 11.40 -15.49 11.57
N GLY A 85 12.41 -15.81 12.41
CA GLY A 85 12.40 -17.00 13.28
C GLY A 85 11.59 -16.86 14.58
N LEU A 86 11.10 -15.67 14.95
CA LEU A 86 10.47 -15.46 16.27
C LEU A 86 8.92 -15.52 16.26
N VAL A 87 8.27 -15.35 15.11
CA VAL A 87 6.79 -15.36 15.04
C VAL A 87 6.23 -16.79 15.01
N HIS A 88 7.01 -17.78 14.57
CA HIS A 88 6.58 -19.18 14.59
C HIS A 88 6.62 -19.82 15.99
N LYS A 89 7.37 -19.25 16.95
CA LYS A 89 7.54 -19.83 18.29
C LYS A 89 6.44 -19.44 19.28
N ALA A 90 5.72 -18.33 19.05
CA ALA A 90 4.61 -17.90 19.91
C ALA A 90 3.29 -18.65 19.63
N LYS A 91 3.15 -19.30 18.46
CA LYS A 91 1.96 -20.09 18.10
C LYS A 91 2.05 -21.55 18.58
N GLN A 92 3.18 -21.95 19.15
CA GLN A 92 3.44 -23.33 19.58
C GLN A 92 3.30 -23.53 21.12
N PHE A 93 2.88 -22.50 21.87
CA PHE A 93 2.65 -22.57 23.32
C PHE A 93 1.19 -22.29 23.73
N SER A 94 0.23 -22.33 22.80
CA SER A 94 -1.18 -22.15 23.11
C SER A 94 -2.02 -23.26 22.46
N GLY A 95 -1.84 -24.48 22.95
CA GLY A 95 -2.63 -25.65 22.61
C GLY A 95 -2.57 -26.68 23.74
N GLU A 96 -3.72 -27.32 23.98
CA GLU A 96 -4.11 -28.21 25.10
C GLU A 96 -4.52 -27.45 26.37
N GLU A 97 -5.76 -27.51 26.88
CA GLU A 97 -6.80 -28.56 27.00
C GLU A 97 -8.17 -27.96 26.56
N GLY A 98 -9.22 -28.64 26.09
CA GLY A 98 -9.78 -29.97 26.35
C GLY A 98 -11.26 -29.81 26.77
N GLY A 99 -12.22 -30.39 26.03
CA GLY A 99 -13.52 -30.82 26.59
C GLY A 99 -14.80 -29.99 26.34
N ALA A 100 -15.63 -30.49 25.41
CA ALA A 100 -17.10 -30.63 25.38
C ALA A 100 -18.05 -29.62 26.07
N ALA A 101 -19.04 -29.10 25.31
CA ALA A 101 -20.48 -29.45 25.44
C ALA A 101 -21.41 -28.42 24.75
N THR A 102 -22.39 -28.95 24.02
CA THR A 102 -23.60 -28.31 23.47
C THR A 102 -24.56 -27.79 24.54
N ALA A 103 -25.18 -26.61 24.32
CA ALA A 103 -26.64 -26.40 24.24
C ALA A 103 -27.09 -24.94 24.53
N LYS A 104 -28.03 -24.47 23.70
CA LYS A 104 -29.14 -23.52 23.96
C LYS A 104 -28.88 -22.16 24.63
N GLY A 105 -29.33 -21.12 23.91
CA GLY A 105 -30.47 -20.32 24.37
C GLY A 105 -30.18 -18.97 25.03
N GLU A 106 -30.76 -17.94 24.41
CA GLU A 106 -31.26 -16.70 25.02
C GLU A 106 -30.30 -15.53 25.30
N ASN A 107 -30.52 -14.47 24.50
CA ASN A 107 -30.42 -13.06 24.88
C ASN A 107 -31.01 -12.81 26.28
N PRO A 108 -30.42 -11.89 27.08
CA PRO A 108 -30.88 -10.50 26.97
C PRO A 108 -29.81 -9.42 27.16
N SER A 109 -30.08 -8.30 26.49
CA SER A 109 -29.86 -6.90 26.88
C SER A 109 -28.72 -6.51 27.85
N GLY A 110 -27.94 -5.52 27.40
CA GLY A 110 -27.75 -4.29 28.17
C GLY A 110 -26.59 -4.28 29.16
N GLY A 111 -25.39 -3.92 28.69
CA GLY A 111 -24.25 -3.62 29.55
C GLY A 111 -23.23 -2.73 28.86
N LYS A 112 -23.44 -1.42 28.89
CA LYS A 112 -22.48 -0.41 28.45
C LYS A 112 -21.24 -0.44 29.37
N SER A 113 -20.18 -1.16 29.01
CA SER A 113 -18.85 -0.93 29.59
C SER A 113 -18.11 0.13 28.78
N LYS A 114 -18.29 1.39 29.23
CA LYS A 114 -17.51 2.55 28.82
C LYS A 114 -16.06 2.36 29.31
N GLY A 115 -15.25 1.66 28.53
CA GLY A 115 -13.79 1.66 28.67
C GLY A 115 -13.21 3.01 28.26
N LYS A 116 -13.23 3.98 29.17
CA LYS A 116 -12.55 5.28 29.05
C LYS A 116 -11.03 5.07 29.00
N LEU A 117 -10.43 5.08 27.82
CA LEU A 117 -8.99 5.30 27.62
C LEU A 117 -8.69 6.24 26.42
N SER A 118 -9.53 7.26 26.20
CA SER A 118 -9.38 8.22 25.10
C SER A 118 -9.23 9.69 25.55
N GLY A 119 -8.65 9.93 26.74
CA GLY A 119 -8.76 11.23 27.42
C GLY A 119 -7.49 12.08 27.60
N PHE A 120 -6.28 11.56 27.38
CA PHE A 120 -5.06 12.30 27.76
C PHE A 120 -4.27 12.94 26.61
N PHE A 121 -4.61 12.66 25.34
CA PHE A 121 -3.91 13.28 24.19
C PHE A 121 -4.65 14.47 23.54
N LYS A 122 -5.79 14.90 24.10
CA LYS A 122 -6.62 15.98 23.50
C LYS A 122 -6.53 17.34 24.22
N LYS A 123 -5.62 17.52 25.18
CA LYS A 123 -5.49 18.74 26.00
C LYS A 123 -4.09 19.38 26.01
N ILE A 124 -3.35 19.24 24.90
CA ILE A 124 -2.16 20.06 24.61
C ILE A 124 -2.28 20.65 23.20
N LYS A 125 -3.50 20.94 22.72
CA LYS A 125 -3.70 21.52 21.37
C LYS A 125 -4.19 22.97 21.37
N ASP A 126 -4.62 23.51 22.52
CA ASP A 126 -5.36 24.79 22.54
C ASP A 126 -4.74 25.90 23.40
N VAL A 127 -3.50 25.81 23.90
CA VAL A 127 -2.93 26.87 24.78
C VAL A 127 -1.60 27.46 24.32
N THR A 128 -0.99 26.96 23.25
CA THR A 128 0.23 27.57 22.75
C THR A 128 0.25 27.46 21.23
N GLY A 129 0.31 28.60 20.53
CA GLY A 129 0.56 28.69 19.10
C GLY A 129 1.94 28.15 18.75
N PHE A 130 2.12 26.84 18.88
CA PHE A 130 3.22 26.10 18.30
C PHE A 130 2.80 25.70 16.90
N SER A 131 3.65 26.11 15.98
CA SER A 131 3.77 25.65 14.60
C SER A 131 3.33 24.20 14.43
N ASP A 132 2.71 23.89 13.29
CA ASP A 132 2.36 22.53 12.81
C ASP A 132 3.61 21.68 12.50
N ASP A 133 4.72 21.96 13.19
CA ASP A 133 5.97 21.25 13.11
C ASP A 133 5.91 20.05 14.05
N ALA A 134 6.12 18.86 13.48
CA ALA A 134 6.25 17.64 14.26
C ALA A 134 7.31 17.85 15.38
N PRO A 135 7.07 17.35 16.60
CA PRO A 135 8.00 17.53 17.71
C PRO A 135 9.39 17.02 17.32
N ASP A 136 10.42 17.83 17.59
CA ASP A 136 11.82 17.46 17.31
C ASP A 136 12.13 16.12 17.99
N ILE A 137 12.45 15.10 17.19
CA ILE A 137 12.71 13.73 17.63
C ILE A 137 13.90 13.68 18.60
N ARG A 138 14.81 14.66 18.53
CA ARG A 138 15.94 14.78 19.45
C ARG A 138 15.51 15.11 20.88
N CYS A 139 14.33 15.70 21.06
CA CYS A 139 13.74 16.02 22.37
C CYS A 139 12.98 14.84 22.99
N LEU A 140 12.72 13.78 22.22
CA LEU A 140 12.04 12.58 22.71
C LEU A 140 12.97 11.68 23.55
N ASP A 141 12.37 10.87 24.41
CA ASP A 141 13.11 9.81 25.09
C ASP A 141 13.42 8.65 24.12
N LYS A 142 14.34 7.76 24.52
CA LYS A 142 14.75 6.64 23.65
C LYS A 142 13.59 5.70 23.31
N GLU A 143 12.59 5.61 24.19
CA GLU A 143 11.50 4.65 24.04
C GLU A 143 10.47 5.15 23.02
N ASP A 144 10.19 6.44 23.02
CA ASP A 144 9.32 7.08 22.04
C ASP A 144 9.95 7.11 20.65
N ILE A 145 11.28 7.31 20.54
CA ILE A 145 11.98 7.18 19.25
C ILE A 145 11.88 5.75 18.71
N ARG A 146 11.98 4.72 19.57
CA ARG A 146 11.79 3.31 19.16
C ARG A 146 10.38 3.05 18.66
N LYS A 147 9.36 3.50 19.40
CA LYS A 147 7.95 3.36 18.97
C LYS A 147 7.70 4.04 17.63
N ASP A 148 8.33 5.19 17.40
CA ASP A 148 8.25 5.93 16.14
C ASP A 148 8.91 5.16 14.98
N ASN A 149 10.12 4.60 15.20
CA ASN A 149 10.80 3.73 14.25
C ASN A 149 9.95 2.50 13.91
N ASP A 150 9.37 1.84 14.91
CA ASP A 150 8.48 0.69 14.72
C ASP A 150 7.21 1.04 13.97
N ARG A 151 6.66 2.25 14.18
CA ARG A 151 5.53 2.76 13.39
C ARG A 151 5.94 2.93 11.92
N LYS A 152 7.07 3.60 11.64
CA LYS A 152 7.57 3.81 10.28
C LYS A 152 7.94 2.51 9.56
N ARG A 153 8.57 1.55 10.25
CA ARG A 153 8.85 0.20 9.72
C ARG A 153 7.57 -0.52 9.27
N ARG A 154 6.51 -0.46 10.09
CA ARG A 154 5.19 -1.04 9.74
C ARG A 154 4.54 -0.31 8.57
N GLU A 155 4.70 1.01 8.49
CA GLU A 155 4.22 1.81 7.37
C GLU A 155 4.93 1.47 6.05
N ILE A 156 6.26 1.41 6.06
CA ILE A 156 7.07 0.96 4.93
C ILE A 156 6.63 -0.44 4.46
N GLN A 157 6.38 -1.38 5.37
CA GLN A 157 5.89 -2.71 4.99
C GLN A 157 4.52 -2.67 4.31
N ARG A 158 3.60 -1.83 4.79
CA ARG A 158 2.29 -1.64 4.14
C ARG A 158 2.46 -1.03 2.75
N MET A 159 3.31 -0.02 2.61
CA MET A 159 3.60 0.64 1.32
C MET A 159 4.27 -0.32 0.33
N ASN A 160 5.25 -1.12 0.75
CA ASN A 160 5.88 -2.12 -0.12
C ASN A 160 4.87 -3.17 -0.62
N THR A 161 3.94 -3.59 0.25
CA THR A 161 2.86 -4.52 -0.14
C THR A 161 1.96 -3.90 -1.20
N ARG A 162 1.63 -2.61 -1.07
CA ARG A 162 0.87 -1.85 -2.10
C ARG A 162 1.65 -1.72 -3.40
N GLY A 163 2.94 -1.37 -3.32
CA GLY A 163 3.84 -1.30 -4.48
C GLY A 163 3.93 -2.62 -5.23
N LEU A 164 4.06 -3.75 -4.52
CA LEU A 164 4.08 -5.07 -5.13
C LEU A 164 2.76 -5.42 -5.82
N ARG A 165 1.62 -5.07 -5.23
CA ARG A 165 0.30 -5.26 -5.89
C ARG A 165 0.20 -4.44 -7.16
N ALA A 166 0.61 -3.18 -7.12
CA ALA A 166 0.63 -2.32 -8.29
C ALA A 166 1.56 -2.86 -9.40
N TYR A 167 2.77 -3.30 -9.02
CA TYR A 167 3.70 -3.94 -9.95
C TYR A 167 3.07 -5.16 -10.63
N ASN A 168 2.54 -6.11 -9.85
CA ASN A 168 1.92 -7.32 -10.38
C ASN A 168 0.75 -7.01 -11.31
N LYS A 169 -0.03 -5.97 -10.99
CA LYS A 169 -1.15 -5.50 -11.81
C LYS A 169 -0.66 -4.97 -13.16
N LEU A 170 0.35 -4.10 -13.16
CA LEU A 170 0.97 -3.57 -14.39
C LEU A 170 1.69 -4.66 -15.20
N GLU A 171 2.36 -5.59 -14.54
CA GLU A 171 3.05 -6.70 -15.20
C GLU A 171 2.05 -7.65 -15.88
N LYS A 172 0.94 -7.98 -15.21
CA LYS A 172 -0.17 -8.76 -15.78
C LYS A 172 -0.80 -8.02 -16.96
N LEU A 173 -1.00 -6.71 -16.85
CA LEU A 173 -1.49 -5.88 -17.95
C LEU A 173 -0.55 -5.94 -19.17
N ASN A 174 0.76 -5.82 -18.94
CA ASN A 174 1.75 -5.94 -20.02
C ASN A 174 1.69 -7.32 -20.68
N LYS A 175 1.68 -8.40 -19.89
CA LYS A 175 1.59 -9.78 -20.39
C LYS A 175 0.34 -10.00 -21.25
N ARG A 176 -0.84 -9.56 -20.77
CA ARG A 176 -2.10 -9.61 -21.57
C ARG A 176 -2.00 -8.76 -22.84
N TYR A 177 -1.40 -7.59 -22.76
CA TYR A 177 -1.19 -6.74 -23.93
C TYR A 177 -0.30 -7.40 -24.99
N GLN A 178 0.81 -8.02 -24.59
CA GLN A 178 1.67 -8.76 -25.52
C GLN A 178 0.92 -9.95 -26.14
N ALA A 179 0.22 -10.75 -25.32
CA ALA A 179 -0.60 -11.87 -25.81
C ALA A 179 -1.67 -11.41 -26.80
N SER A 180 -2.28 -10.24 -26.58
CA SER A 180 -3.32 -9.70 -27.46
C SER A 180 -2.86 -9.41 -28.88
N LYS A 181 -1.55 -9.27 -29.12
CA LYS A 181 -1.01 -8.98 -30.45
C LYS A 181 -1.27 -10.08 -31.47
N ALA A 182 -1.44 -11.33 -31.03
CA ALA A 182 -1.75 -12.46 -31.89
C ALA A 182 -3.23 -12.52 -32.32
N MET A 183 -4.10 -11.71 -31.71
CA MET A 183 -5.54 -11.76 -31.98
C MET A 183 -5.94 -10.90 -33.19
N PRO A 184 -7.02 -11.28 -33.90
CA PRO A 184 -7.61 -10.45 -34.95
C PRO A 184 -8.06 -9.08 -34.42
N PRO A 185 -8.07 -8.03 -35.27
CA PRO A 185 -8.33 -6.65 -34.81
C PRO A 185 -9.62 -6.43 -34.00
N PRO A 186 -10.79 -7.00 -34.38
CA PRO A 186 -12.03 -6.80 -33.62
C PRO A 186 -11.95 -7.38 -32.20
N THR A 187 -11.47 -8.62 -32.08
CA THR A 187 -11.28 -9.31 -30.79
C THR A 187 -10.24 -8.59 -29.94
N ARG A 188 -9.14 -8.17 -30.56
CA ARG A 188 -8.08 -7.42 -29.88
C ARG A 188 -8.58 -6.09 -29.33
N TYR A 189 -9.39 -5.35 -30.10
CA TYR A 189 -9.97 -4.09 -29.62
C TYR A 189 -10.81 -4.29 -28.37
N GLN A 190 -11.65 -5.33 -28.35
CA GLN A 190 -12.46 -5.65 -27.18
C GLN A 190 -11.58 -6.03 -25.97
N GLU A 191 -10.56 -6.86 -26.18
CA GLU A 191 -9.62 -7.22 -25.12
C GLU A 191 -8.89 -6.01 -24.54
N LEU A 192 -8.44 -5.05 -25.36
CA LEU A 192 -7.79 -3.83 -24.86
C LEU A 192 -8.73 -3.01 -23.96
N LYS A 193 -10.02 -2.93 -24.30
CA LYS A 193 -11.01 -2.27 -23.46
C LYS A 193 -11.17 -2.98 -22.13
N ASP A 194 -11.24 -4.30 -22.15
CA ASP A 194 -11.48 -5.09 -20.94
C ASP A 194 -10.25 -5.06 -20.03
N MET A 195 -9.05 -5.15 -20.58
CA MET A 195 -7.80 -4.90 -19.87
C MET A 195 -7.80 -3.56 -19.14
N ILE A 196 -8.20 -2.48 -19.80
CA ILE A 196 -8.22 -1.14 -19.19
C ILE A 196 -9.28 -1.06 -18.09
N LYS A 197 -10.49 -1.57 -18.31
CA LYS A 197 -11.57 -1.61 -17.30
C LYS A 197 -11.16 -2.38 -16.05
N ASP A 198 -10.58 -3.57 -16.22
CA ASP A 198 -10.09 -4.41 -15.12
C ASP A 198 -9.04 -3.69 -14.27
N ASN A 199 -8.28 -2.78 -14.89
CA ASN A 199 -7.20 -2.05 -14.23
C ASN A 199 -7.66 -0.74 -13.58
N ILE A 200 -8.76 -0.14 -14.04
CA ILE A 200 -9.32 1.09 -13.47
C ILE A 200 -10.29 0.77 -12.33
N GLY A 201 -11.14 -0.25 -12.46
CA GLY A 201 -12.24 -0.52 -11.51
C GLY A 201 -11.82 -1.10 -10.16
N ASP A 202 -10.52 -1.26 -9.92
CA ASP A 202 -9.99 -1.85 -8.68
C ASP A 202 -9.25 -0.77 -7.90
N ASP A 203 -9.99 -0.07 -7.01
CA ASP A 203 -9.52 1.01 -6.11
C ASP A 203 -8.40 0.59 -5.15
N LYS A 204 -8.03 -0.70 -5.15
CA LYS A 204 -7.11 -1.31 -4.18
C LYS A 204 -5.65 -1.22 -4.62
N ILE A 205 -5.16 0.00 -4.87
CA ILE A 205 -3.72 0.28 -4.93
C ILE A 205 -3.27 0.86 -3.60
#